data_AF-A0A975J2S7-F1
#
_entry.id   AF-A0A975J2S7-F1
#
_cell.length_a   1.000
_cell.length_b   1.000
_cell.length_c   1.000
_cell.angle_alpha   90.00
_cell.angle_beta   90.00
_cell.angle_gamma   90.00
#
_symmetry.space_group_name_H-M   'P 1'
#
loop_
_entity.id
_entity.type
_entity.pdbx_description
1 polymer ?
#
loop_
_entity_poly.entity_id
_entity_poly.type
_entity_poly.pdbx_seq_one_letter_code
_entity_poly.pdbx_strand_id
1 'polypeptide(L)'
;MPETDTDAAIATVREVYAALAARPVARNCTGVSQCCRFRLNGRTPFLTKGEALVAARAWRAAGRKEVALPADGSCPFLGKNGLCQIYEGRPFGCRTHFCEAAGGPYARHEVRDLIQRLEEVDRQLGGNGGVNLPVAVAEAMVVLPAKRRRGR
;
A
#
# COMPACT_ATOMS: atom_id res chain seq x y z
N MET A 1 6.38 -19.60 -2.27
CA MET A 1 7.17 -18.58 -2.97
C MET A 1 8.46 -18.40 -2.20
N PRO A 2 9.64 -18.54 -2.82
CA PRO A 2 10.89 -18.36 -2.11
C PRO A 2 11.03 -16.91 -1.61
N GLU A 3 11.72 -16.73 -0.47
CA GLU A 3 11.90 -15.43 0.19
C GLU A 3 12.57 -14.40 -0.74
N THR A 4 13.49 -14.85 -1.59
CA THR A 4 14.17 -14.05 -2.62
C THR A 4 13.21 -13.43 -3.62
N ASP A 5 12.21 -14.17 -4.11
CA ASP A 5 11.22 -13.66 -5.07
C ASP A 5 10.33 -12.60 -4.41
N THR A 6 9.99 -12.79 -3.14
CA THR A 6 9.20 -11.83 -2.36
C THR A 6 9.96 -10.53 -2.14
N ASP A 7 11.25 -10.62 -1.77
CA ASP A 7 12.09 -9.45 -1.57
C ASP A 7 12.33 -8.68 -2.88
N ALA A 8 12.54 -9.39 -4.00
CA ALA A 8 12.66 -8.79 -5.32
C ALA A 8 11.37 -8.04 -5.71
N ALA A 9 10.20 -8.65 -5.54
CA ALA A 9 8.92 -8.01 -5.85
C ALA A 9 8.69 -6.75 -5.00
N ILE A 10 9.00 -6.82 -3.70
CA ILE A 10 8.93 -5.67 -2.79
C ILE A 10 9.86 -4.54 -3.25
N ALA A 11 11.06 -4.86 -3.72
CA ALA A 11 12.00 -3.88 -4.25
C ALA A 11 11.43 -3.20 -5.50
N THR A 12 10.95 -3.98 -6.48
CA THR A 12 10.35 -3.45 -7.72
C THR A 12 9.15 -2.54 -7.44
N VAL A 13 8.26 -2.90 -6.52
CA VAL A 13 7.12 -2.04 -6.14
C VAL A 13 7.59 -0.73 -5.50
N ARG A 14 8.66 -0.76 -4.69
CA ARG A 14 9.24 0.46 -4.11
C ARG A 14 9.87 1.36 -5.16
N GLU A 15 10.47 0.80 -6.21
CA GLU A 15 10.95 1.57 -7.35
C GLU A 15 9.81 2.25 -8.10
N VAL A 16 8.65 1.59 -8.25
CA VAL A 16 7.45 2.22 -8.80
C VAL A 16 7.01 3.39 -7.93
N TYR A 17 7.02 3.24 -6.61
CA TYR A 17 6.68 4.33 -5.68
C TYR A 17 7.69 5.49 -5.75
N ALA A 18 8.98 5.20 -5.90
CA ALA A 18 10.02 6.21 -6.08
C ALA A 18 9.84 6.96 -7.41
N ALA A 19 9.54 6.24 -8.50
CA ALA A 19 9.24 6.83 -9.79
C ALA A 19 7.99 7.73 -9.75
N LEU A 20 6.95 7.33 -8.99
CA LEU A 20 5.79 8.19 -8.75
C LEU A 20 6.17 9.46 -7.98
N ALA A 21 6.99 9.35 -6.93
CA ALA A 21 7.42 10.50 -6.14
C ALA A 21 8.29 11.50 -6.92
N ALA A 22 8.97 11.03 -7.98
CA ALA A 22 9.76 11.87 -8.88
C ALA A 22 8.93 12.56 -9.97
N ARG A 23 7.61 12.30 -10.07
CA ARG A 23 6.75 12.99 -11.04
C ARG A 23 6.68 14.50 -10.69
N PRO A 24 6.62 15.39 -11.70
CA PRO A 24 6.54 16.83 -11.49
C PRO A 24 5.13 17.28 -11.07
N VAL A 25 4.50 16.54 -10.15
CA VAL A 25 3.16 16.81 -9.63
C VAL A 25 3.31 17.12 -8.14
N ALA A 26 3.07 18.38 -7.77
CA ALA A 26 3.20 18.83 -6.39
C ALA A 26 2.17 18.13 -5.50
N ARG A 27 2.67 17.40 -4.48
CA ARG A 27 1.84 16.66 -3.53
C ARG A 27 2.33 16.84 -2.12
N ASN A 28 1.43 17.18 -1.20
CA ASN A 28 1.77 17.33 0.21
C ASN A 28 0.68 16.72 1.09
N CYS A 29 0.96 15.56 1.70
CA CYS A 29 0.04 14.98 2.67
C CYS A 29 0.15 15.74 3.99
N THR A 30 -0.91 16.45 4.36
CA THR A 30 -1.00 17.24 5.61
C THR A 30 -1.44 16.41 6.82
N GLY A 31 -1.60 15.10 6.68
CA GLY A 31 -1.96 14.22 7.80
C GLY A 31 -3.42 14.35 8.29
N VAL A 32 -4.29 15.04 7.56
CA VAL A 32 -5.70 15.28 7.96
C VAL A 32 -6.59 14.03 7.95
N SER A 33 -6.08 12.88 7.50
CA SER A 33 -6.73 11.55 7.53
C SER A 33 -8.07 11.38 6.78
N GLN A 34 -8.55 12.38 6.04
CA GLN A 34 -9.82 12.29 5.29
C GLN A 34 -9.84 11.14 4.27
N CYS A 35 -8.71 10.90 3.61
CA CYS A 35 -8.54 9.78 2.67
C CYS A 35 -8.63 8.40 3.33
N CYS A 36 -8.40 8.30 4.63
CA CYS A 36 -8.45 7.07 5.40
C CYS A 36 -9.86 6.72 5.90
N ARG A 37 -10.86 7.57 5.69
CA ARG A 37 -12.23 7.33 6.18
C ARG A 37 -13.09 6.64 5.13
N PHE A 38 -12.77 5.38 4.81
CA PHE A 38 -13.32 4.64 3.66
C PHE A 38 -14.85 4.62 3.59
N ARG A 39 -15.54 4.36 4.71
CA ARG A 39 -17.00 4.38 4.73
C ARG A 39 -17.59 5.75 4.42
N LEU A 40 -16.94 6.83 4.86
CA LEU A 40 -17.42 8.20 4.64
C LEU A 40 -17.13 8.70 3.23
N ASN A 41 -16.01 8.29 2.64
CA ASN A 41 -15.61 8.74 1.31
C ASN A 41 -16.03 7.78 0.18
N GLY A 42 -16.54 6.58 0.52
CA GLY A 42 -16.95 5.54 -0.43
C GLY A 42 -15.79 4.97 -1.25
N ARG A 43 -14.56 5.14 -0.78
CA ARG A 43 -13.34 4.89 -1.54
C ARG A 43 -12.37 4.04 -0.74
N THR A 44 -12.15 2.80 -1.19
CA THR A 44 -11.11 1.92 -0.66
C THR A 44 -10.10 1.60 -1.76
N PRO A 45 -8.78 1.80 -1.53
CA PRO A 45 -7.76 1.36 -2.47
C PRO A 45 -7.83 -0.15 -2.73
N PHE A 46 -7.59 -0.52 -3.99
CA PHE A 46 -7.31 -1.89 -4.41
C PHE A 46 -5.81 -2.02 -4.66
N LEU A 47 -5.24 -3.15 -4.25
CA LEU A 47 -3.82 -3.43 -4.27
C LEU A 47 -3.57 -4.65 -5.14
N THR A 48 -2.51 -4.59 -5.93
CA THR A 48 -1.86 -5.80 -6.44
C THR A 48 -1.20 -6.56 -5.29
N LYS A 49 -0.89 -7.84 -5.53
CA LYS A 49 -0.20 -8.71 -4.58
C LYS A 49 1.16 -8.14 -4.15
N GLY A 50 1.90 -7.54 -5.08
CA GLY A 50 3.17 -6.86 -4.79
C GLY A 50 3.00 -5.71 -3.80
N GLU A 51 2.00 -4.85 -4.01
CA GLU A 51 1.71 -3.74 -3.10
C GLU A 51 1.28 -4.23 -1.71
N ALA A 52 0.49 -5.30 -1.66
CA ALA A 52 0.06 -5.92 -0.42
C ALA A 52 1.23 -6.43 0.42
N LEU A 53 2.26 -7.03 -0.22
CA LEU A 53 3.50 -7.45 0.44
C LEU A 53 4.25 -6.26 1.04
N VAL A 54 4.32 -5.12 0.34
CA VAL A 54 4.96 -3.91 0.86
C VAL A 54 4.20 -3.36 2.07
N ALA A 55 2.88 -3.26 1.99
CA ALA A 55 2.04 -2.76 3.08
C ALA A 55 2.08 -3.69 4.30
N ALA A 56 2.02 -5.01 4.10
CA ALA A 56 2.12 -6.00 5.17
C ALA A 56 3.51 -5.97 5.85
N ARG A 57 4.59 -5.77 5.09
CA ARG A 57 5.93 -5.59 5.68
C ARG A 57 6.03 -4.33 6.54
N ALA A 58 5.43 -3.23 6.09
CA ALA A 58 5.35 -2.00 6.90
C ALA A 58 4.49 -2.22 8.17
N TRP A 59 3.39 -2.96 8.05
CA TRP A 59 2.51 -3.27 9.18
C TRP A 59 3.21 -4.13 10.25
N ARG A 60 3.95 -5.15 9.84
CA ARG A 60 4.82 -5.93 10.74
C ARG A 60 5.91 -5.08 11.38
N ALA A 61 6.54 -4.20 10.61
CA ALA A 61 7.55 -3.29 11.15
C ALA A 61 6.97 -2.33 12.20
N ALA A 62 5.68 -1.99 12.11
CA ALA A 62 4.94 -1.25 13.14
C ALA A 62 4.50 -2.12 14.34
N GLY A 63 4.98 -3.37 14.45
CA GLY A 63 4.72 -4.28 15.56
C GLY A 63 3.39 -5.02 15.50
N ARG A 64 2.73 -5.05 14.34
CA ARG A 64 1.37 -5.58 14.18
C ARG A 64 1.38 -6.96 13.54
N LYS A 65 0.47 -7.82 13.97
CA LYS A 65 0.40 -9.25 13.57
C LYS A 65 -0.81 -9.58 12.70
N GLU A 66 -1.86 -8.77 12.78
CA GLU A 66 -3.12 -9.00 12.09
C GLU A 66 -3.73 -7.67 11.63
N VAL A 67 -4.65 -7.73 10.67
CA VAL A 67 -5.40 -6.57 10.17
C VAL A 67 -6.79 -6.62 10.79
N ALA A 68 -7.06 -5.74 11.75
CA ALA A 68 -8.38 -5.61 12.37
C ALA A 68 -9.18 -4.49 11.67
N LEU A 69 -10.43 -4.78 11.29
CA LEU A 69 -11.31 -3.79 10.68
C LEU A 69 -11.94 -2.87 11.74
N PRO A 70 -11.77 -1.54 11.64
CA PRO A 70 -12.44 -0.60 12.52
C PRO A 70 -13.96 -0.63 12.35
N ALA A 71 -14.71 -0.60 13.46
CA ALA A 71 -16.18 -0.57 13.44
C ALA A 71 -16.75 0.67 12.73
N ASP A 72 -15.98 1.76 12.70
CA ASP A 72 -16.35 2.99 12.01
C ASP A 72 -16.09 2.94 10.50
N GLY A 73 -15.56 1.83 9.97
CA GLY A 73 -15.25 1.64 8.55
C GLY A 73 -14.12 2.54 8.06
N SER A 74 -13.25 3.01 8.95
CA SER A 74 -12.00 3.68 8.59
C SER A 74 -10.93 2.66 8.15
N CYS A 75 -9.82 3.18 7.60
CA CYS A 75 -8.67 2.39 7.20
C CYS A 75 -8.10 1.64 8.42
N PRO A 76 -7.85 0.32 8.34
CA PRO A 76 -7.30 -0.45 9.45
C PRO A 76 -5.90 0.00 9.90
N PHE A 77 -5.21 0.78 9.07
CA PHE A 77 -3.88 1.32 9.35
C PHE A 77 -3.90 2.77 9.86
N LEU A 78 -5.08 3.32 10.14
CA LEU A 78 -5.23 4.63 10.77
C LEU A 78 -5.01 4.48 12.28
N GLY A 79 -3.94 5.10 12.78
CA GLY A 79 -3.66 5.14 14.21
C GLY A 79 -4.67 6.00 14.96
N LYS A 80 -4.82 5.76 16.28
CA LYS A 80 -5.66 6.57 17.16
C LYS A 80 -5.28 8.06 17.19
N ASN A 81 -4.03 8.37 16.85
CA ASN A 81 -3.51 9.73 16.70
C ASN A 81 -3.84 10.36 15.33
N GLY A 82 -4.64 9.70 14.49
CA GLY A 82 -5.00 10.18 13.14
C GLY A 82 -3.91 9.97 12.09
N LEU A 83 -2.78 9.35 12.44
CA LEU A 83 -1.66 9.15 11.51
C LEU A 83 -1.66 7.76 10.90
N CYS A 84 -1.24 7.68 9.62
CA CYS A 84 -1.09 6.40 8.93
C CYS A 84 0.09 5.63 9.51
N GLN A 85 -0.16 4.43 10.02
CA GLN A 85 0.85 3.58 10.65
C GLN A 85 1.73 2.83 9.64
N ILE A 86 1.35 2.84 8.36
CA ILE A 86 2.14 2.29 7.25
C ILE A 86 2.53 3.39 6.26
N TYR A 87 2.80 4.62 6.72
CA TYR A 87 3.01 5.80 5.85
C TYR A 87 4.00 5.53 4.69
N GLU A 88 5.15 4.93 4.98
CA GLU A 88 6.14 4.55 3.97
C GLU A 88 5.68 3.39 3.07
N GLY A 89 4.87 2.48 3.61
CA GLY A 89 4.28 1.34 2.92
C GLY A 89 2.93 1.60 2.27
N ARG A 90 2.49 2.85 2.17
CA ARG A 90 1.20 3.19 1.56
C ARG A 90 1.14 2.67 0.11
N PRO A 91 0.02 2.04 -0.29
CA PRO A 91 -0.15 1.52 -1.63
C PRO A 91 -0.31 2.63 -2.67
N PHE A 92 -0.19 2.26 -3.95
CA PHE A 92 -0.23 3.19 -5.07
C PHE A 92 -1.49 4.04 -5.07
N GLY A 93 -2.66 3.44 -4.82
CA GLY A 93 -3.92 4.16 -4.72
C GLY A 93 -3.90 5.27 -3.65
N CYS A 94 -3.32 5.01 -2.47
CA CYS A 94 -3.18 6.02 -1.40
C CYS A 94 -2.27 7.19 -1.80
N ARG A 95 -1.34 6.97 -2.72
CA ARG A 95 -0.42 7.99 -3.23
C ARG A 95 -1.01 8.81 -4.38
N THR A 96 -1.98 8.24 -5.09
CA THR A 96 -2.44 8.79 -6.37
C THR A 96 -3.88 9.28 -6.39
N HIS A 97 -4.81 8.74 -5.59
CA HIS A 97 -6.24 8.97 -5.82
C HIS A 97 -7.03 9.52 -4.63
N PHE A 98 -6.64 9.23 -3.38
CA PHE A 98 -7.60 9.32 -2.28
C PHE A 98 -7.58 10.62 -1.46
N CYS A 99 -6.55 11.47 -1.59
CA CYS A 99 -6.43 12.67 -0.76
C CYS A 99 -6.54 13.96 -1.57
N GLU A 100 -7.71 14.58 -1.52
CA GLU A 100 -8.00 15.89 -2.14
C GLU A 100 -7.08 16.97 -1.57
N ALA A 101 -6.99 17.05 -0.24
CA ALA A 101 -6.15 17.99 0.49
C ALA A 101 -4.65 17.89 0.16
N ALA A 102 -4.22 16.81 -0.48
CA ALA A 102 -2.83 16.61 -0.88
C ALA A 102 -2.59 16.81 -2.39
N GLY A 103 -3.55 17.37 -3.13
CA GLY A 103 -3.44 17.65 -4.57
C GLY A 103 -4.36 16.82 -5.47
N GLY A 104 -5.43 16.20 -4.93
CA GLY A 104 -6.42 15.49 -5.74
C GLY A 104 -5.92 14.19 -6.40
N PRO A 105 -6.71 13.60 -7.32
CA PRO A 105 -6.31 12.42 -8.08
C PRO A 105 -5.33 12.76 -9.22
N TYR A 106 -4.36 11.88 -9.50
CA TYR A 106 -3.52 11.98 -10.70
C TYR A 106 -4.37 11.77 -11.96
N ALA A 107 -3.99 12.44 -13.05
CA ALA A 107 -4.53 12.11 -14.35
C ALA A 107 -4.01 10.75 -14.81
N ARG A 108 -4.88 9.94 -15.43
CA ARG A 108 -4.57 8.55 -15.78
C ARG A 108 -3.31 8.42 -16.64
N HIS A 109 -3.04 9.36 -17.53
CA HIS A 109 -1.89 9.34 -18.42
C HIS A 109 -0.55 9.55 -17.69
N GLU A 110 -0.55 10.22 -16.53
CA GLU A 110 0.66 10.50 -15.74
C GLU A 110 1.19 9.27 -14.99
N VAL A 111 0.32 8.27 -14.81
CA VAL A 111 0.55 7.11 -13.96
C VAL A 111 0.35 5.76 -14.66
N ARG A 112 -0.10 5.76 -15.91
CA ARG A 112 -0.43 4.52 -16.65
C ARG A 112 0.75 3.55 -16.74
N ASP A 113 1.94 4.05 -17.02
CA ASP A 113 3.16 3.25 -17.11
C ASP A 113 3.51 2.60 -15.76
N LEU A 114 3.27 3.31 -14.66
CA LEU A 114 3.49 2.81 -13.31
C LEU A 114 2.45 1.74 -12.93
N ILE A 115 1.19 1.91 -13.34
CA ILE A 115 0.14 0.90 -13.16
C ILE A 115 0.53 -0.40 -13.89
N GLN A 116 0.96 -0.30 -15.14
CA GLN A 116 1.39 -1.46 -15.94
C GLN A 116 2.56 -2.21 -15.28
N ARG A 117 3.51 -1.49 -14.66
CA ARG A 117 4.61 -2.10 -13.90
C ARG A 117 4.11 -2.85 -12.66
N LEU A 118 3.09 -2.34 -11.97
CA LEU A 118 2.50 -3.04 -10.82
C LEU A 118 1.72 -4.29 -11.25
N GLU A 119 0.97 -4.20 -12.35
CA GLU A 119 0.26 -5.33 -12.95
C GLU A 119 1.25 -6.43 -13.39
N GLU A 120 2.43 -6.05 -13.88
CA GLU A 120 3.47 -7.00 -14.21
C GLU A 120 4.00 -7.75 -12.99
N VAL A 121 4.30 -7.02 -11.92
CA VAL A 121 4.72 -7.64 -10.65
C VAL A 121 3.61 -8.55 -10.11
N ASP A 122 2.34 -8.13 -10.22
CA ASP A 122 1.20 -8.95 -9.81
C ASP A 122 1.17 -10.29 -10.56
N ARG A 123 1.31 -10.24 -11.89
CA ARG A 123 1.33 -11.42 -12.76
C ARG A 123 2.48 -12.37 -12.42
N GLN A 124 3.67 -11.83 -12.20
CA GLN A 124 4.85 -12.63 -11.80
C GLN A 124 4.65 -13.33 -10.45
N LEU A 125 3.90 -12.72 -9.53
CA LEU A 125 3.57 -13.30 -8.23
C LEU A 125 2.37 -14.25 -8.27
N GLY A 126 1.73 -14.44 -9.43
CA GLY A 126 0.44 -15.15 -9.55
C GLY A 126 -0.67 -14.46 -8.75
N GLY A 127 -0.74 -13.14 -8.84
CA GLY A 127 -1.84 -12.34 -8.32
C GLY A 127 -3.06 -12.36 -9.26
N ASN A 128 -4.17 -11.83 -8.76
CA ASN A 128 -5.47 -11.80 -9.45
C ASN A 128 -5.89 -10.36 -9.79
N GLY A 129 -4.94 -9.44 -9.90
CA GLY A 129 -5.18 -8.01 -10.03
C GLY A 129 -5.55 -7.35 -8.70
N GLY A 130 -6.40 -6.33 -8.77
CA GLY A 130 -6.73 -5.49 -7.63
C GLY A 130 -7.58 -6.20 -6.58
N VAL A 131 -7.07 -6.29 -5.35
CA VAL A 131 -7.79 -6.80 -4.17
C VAL A 131 -7.98 -5.66 -3.16
N ASN A 132 -9.13 -5.60 -2.50
CA ASN A 132 -9.45 -4.55 -1.53
C ASN A 132 -8.42 -4.50 -0.39
N LEU A 133 -7.95 -3.30 -0.03
CA LEU A 133 -6.79 -3.09 0.85
C LEU A 133 -6.72 -3.94 2.13
N PRO A 134 -7.76 -4.02 2.99
CA PRO A 134 -7.66 -4.81 4.20
C PRO A 134 -7.50 -6.30 3.93
N VAL A 135 -8.19 -6.82 2.90
CA VAL A 135 -8.12 -8.22 2.49
C VAL A 135 -6.74 -8.54 1.93
N ALA A 136 -6.27 -7.74 0.97
CA ALA A 136 -4.98 -7.93 0.33
C ALA A 136 -3.84 -7.96 1.35
N VAL A 137 -3.84 -7.01 2.30
CA VAL A 137 -2.80 -6.95 3.33
C VAL A 137 -2.94 -8.10 4.33
N ALA A 138 -4.15 -8.51 4.72
CA ALA A 138 -4.35 -9.67 5.59
C ALA A 138 -3.81 -10.97 4.95
N GLU A 139 -4.07 -11.19 3.66
CA GLU A 139 -3.53 -12.33 2.92
C GLU A 139 -1.99 -12.26 2.82
N ALA A 140 -1.44 -11.09 2.50
CA ALA A 140 0.00 -10.87 2.48
C ALA A 140 0.67 -11.11 3.84
N MET A 141 -0.04 -10.79 4.93
CA MET A 141 0.39 -11.06 6.30
C MET A 141 0.48 -12.54 6.65
N VAL A 142 -0.19 -13.43 5.92
CA VAL A 142 -0.08 -14.89 6.11
C VAL A 142 1.13 -15.44 5.36
N VAL A 143 1.35 -14.98 4.12
CA VAL A 143 2.37 -15.56 3.22
C VAL A 143 3.77 -14.99 3.41
N LEU A 144 3.90 -13.79 3.97
CA LEU A 144 5.21 -13.19 4.21
C LEU A 144 5.99 -14.04 5.23
N PRO A 145 7.23 -14.45 4.93
CA PRO A 145 8.05 -15.22 5.87
C PRO A 145 8.31 -14.42 7.16
N ALA A 146 8.44 -15.14 8.28
CA ALA A 146 8.83 -14.53 9.55
C ALA A 146 10.26 -13.98 9.44
N LYS A 147 10.49 -12.73 9.85
CA LYS A 147 11.82 -12.12 9.79
C LYS A 147 12.79 -12.96 10.64
N ARG A 148 13.80 -13.59 10.02
CA ARG A 148 14.91 -14.19 10.77
C ARG A 148 15.53 -13.09 11.64
N ARG A 149 15.66 -13.35 12.95
CA ARG A 149 16.52 -12.54 13.82
C ARG A 149 17.92 -12.65 13.23
N ARG A 150 18.42 -11.61 12.55
CA ARG A 150 19.85 -11.49 12.23
C ARG A 150 20.55 -11.51 13.59
N GLY A 151 21.27 -12.61 13.84
CA GLY A 151 22.06 -12.81 15.04
C GLY A 151 23.00 -11.62 15.23
N ARG A 152 23.08 -11.18 16.47
CA ARG A 152 24.03 -10.19 16.95
C ARG A 152 25.40 -10.84 17.06
#